data_AF-A0A924HE16-F1
#
_entry.id   AF-A0A924HE16-F1
#
_cell.length_a   1.000
_cell.length_b   1.000
_cell.length_c   1.000
_cell.angle_alpha   90.00
_cell.angle_beta   90.00
_cell.angle_gamma   90.00
#
_symmetry.space_group_name_H-M   'P 1'
#
loop_
_entity.id
_entity.type
_entity.pdbx_description
1 polymer ?
#
loop_
_entity_poly.entity_id
_entity_poly.type
_entity_poly.pdbx_seq_one_letter_code
_entity_poly.pdbx_strand_id
1 'polypeptide(L)'
;MSISFTNHTLEKLEQLLKEVGFKVRYEKGNFKTGSCLIESSKIIVVNKFSNLKSKIISLIDLIKNIDVDISNIGEKQKAFYYSLKQTQITF
;
A
#
# COMPACT_ATOMS: atom_id res chain seq x y z
N MET A 1 -4.84 -13.21 10.08
CA MET A 1 -5.83 -13.08 8.98
C MET A 1 -5.12 -13.40 7.67
N SER A 2 -5.62 -14.33 6.87
CA SER A 2 -4.99 -14.65 5.57
C SER A 2 -5.32 -13.56 4.55
N ILE A 3 -4.34 -12.72 4.21
CA ILE A 3 -4.48 -11.76 3.13
C ILE A 3 -4.31 -12.53 1.82
N SER A 4 -5.40 -12.72 1.08
CA SER A 4 -5.34 -13.31 -0.25
C SER A 4 -4.76 -12.30 -1.23
N PHE A 5 -3.66 -12.66 -1.89
CA PHE A 5 -3.01 -11.83 -2.90
C PHE A 5 -3.77 -11.90 -4.23
N THR A 6 -4.88 -11.16 -4.33
CA THR A 6 -5.73 -11.07 -5.52
C THR A 6 -5.87 -9.62 -5.99
N ASN A 7 -6.30 -9.42 -7.23
CA ASN A 7 -6.52 -8.07 -7.78
C ASN A 7 -7.47 -7.25 -6.89
N HIS A 8 -8.49 -7.92 -6.33
CA HIS A 8 -9.44 -7.30 -5.43
C HIS A 8 -8.79 -6.75 -4.14
N THR A 9 -7.77 -7.42 -3.60
CA THR A 9 -7.00 -6.92 -2.45
C THR A 9 -6.13 -5.73 -2.86
N LEU A 10 -5.52 -5.77 -4.05
CA LEU A 10 -4.75 -4.66 -4.59
C LEU A 10 -5.61 -3.40 -4.74
N GLU A 11 -6.77 -3.52 -5.38
CA GLU A 11 -7.72 -2.42 -5.56
C GLU A 11 -8.17 -1.83 -4.21
N LYS A 12 -8.42 -2.68 -3.20
CA LYS A 12 -8.74 -2.21 -1.85
C LYS A 12 -7.62 -1.42 -1.20
N LEU A 13 -6.36 -1.84 -1.37
CA LEU A 13 -5.20 -1.11 -0.85
C LEU A 13 -5.04 0.23 -1.57
N GLU A 14 -5.19 0.25 -2.89
CA GLU A 14 -5.15 1.48 -3.67
C GLU A 14 -6.27 2.44 -3.27
N GLN A 15 -7.48 1.93 -3.04
CA GLN A 15 -8.60 2.74 -2.58
C GLN A 15 -8.34 3.30 -1.18
N LEU A 16 -7.83 2.48 -0.25
CA LEU A 16 -7.44 2.93 1.09
C LEU A 16 -6.42 4.07 0.99
N LEU A 17 -5.35 3.87 0.21
CA LEU A 17 -4.32 4.86 -0.04
C LEU A 17 -4.90 6.15 -0.65
N LYS A 18 -5.88 6.03 -1.54
CA LYS A 18 -6.56 7.19 -2.10
C LYS A 18 -7.38 7.94 -1.05
N GLU A 19 -8.07 7.22 -0.17
CA GLU A 19 -8.88 7.79 0.92
C GLU A 19 -8.00 8.50 1.96
N VAL A 20 -6.79 7.99 2.24
CA VAL A 20 -5.83 8.64 3.15
C VAL A 20 -5.01 9.77 2.50
N GLY A 21 -5.29 10.08 1.23
CA GLY A 21 -4.67 11.18 0.49
C GLY A 21 -3.36 10.84 -0.22
N PHE A 22 -3.05 9.55 -0.37
CA PHE A 22 -1.92 9.08 -1.18
C PHE A 22 -2.38 8.79 -2.62
N LYS A 23 -1.51 9.08 -3.60
CA LYS A 23 -1.77 8.73 -5.01
C LYS A 23 -0.90 7.57 -5.44
N VAL A 24 -1.51 6.47 -5.85
CA VAL A 24 -0.80 5.34 -6.47
C VAL A 24 -0.57 5.63 -7.95
N ARG A 25 0.68 5.53 -8.40
CA ARG A 25 1.10 5.75 -9.78
C ARG A 25 1.92 4.58 -10.27
N TYR A 26 1.59 4.07 -11.44
CA TYR A 26 2.33 2.97 -12.05
C TYR A 26 3.37 3.54 -13.02
N GLU A 27 4.65 3.34 -12.70
CA GLU A 27 5.77 3.78 -13.53
C GLU A 27 6.60 2.60 -14.01
N LYS A 28 7.22 2.78 -15.18
CA LYS A 28 8.23 1.86 -15.71
C LYS A 28 9.61 2.36 -15.26
N GLY A 29 9.99 2.04 -14.02
CA GLY A 29 11.27 2.46 -13.44
C GLY A 29 12.00 1.30 -12.77
N ASN A 30 13.33 1.36 -12.76
CA ASN A 30 14.18 0.44 -12.01
C ASN A 30 14.16 0.81 -10.52
N PHE A 31 12.99 0.65 -9.88
CA PHE A 31 12.86 0.86 -8.44
C PHE A 31 13.61 -0.27 -7.73
N LYS A 32 14.75 0.05 -7.09
CA LYS A 32 15.60 -0.93 -6.37
C LYS A 32 14.83 -1.79 -5.35
N THR A 33 13.67 -1.33 -4.88
CA THR A 33 12.83 -1.98 -3.85
C THR A 33 11.42 -2.35 -4.33
N GLY A 34 11.14 -2.37 -5.63
CA GLY A 34 9.83 -2.81 -6.18
C GLY A 34 8.68 -1.78 -6.04
N SER A 35 8.78 -0.85 -5.09
CA SER A 35 7.95 0.34 -4.97
C SER A 35 8.74 1.50 -4.32
N CYS A 36 8.34 2.73 -4.62
CA CYS A 36 8.94 3.93 -4.06
C CYS A 36 7.83 4.87 -3.59
N LEU A 37 7.97 5.40 -2.38
CA LEU A 37 7.10 6.46 -1.88
C LEU A 37 7.83 7.79 -1.96
N ILE A 38 7.10 8.78 -2.45
CA ILE A 38 7.45 10.19 -2.39
C ILE A 38 6.68 10.81 -1.22
N GLU A 39 7.33 10.87 -0.06
CA GLU A 39 6.75 11.39 1.18
C GLU A 39 6.36 12.87 1.03
N SER A 40 7.19 13.67 0.33
CA SER A 40 6.93 15.09 0.06
C SER A 40 5.66 15.36 -0.76
N SER A 41 5.14 14.39 -1.51
CA SER A 41 3.92 14.56 -2.32
C SER A 41 2.84 13.52 -2.03
N LYS A 42 3.06 12.63 -1.05
CA LYS A 42 2.20 11.48 -0.77
C LYS A 42 1.93 10.64 -2.04
N ILE A 43 2.92 10.47 -2.90
CA ILE A 43 2.78 9.68 -4.14
C ILE A 43 3.47 8.35 -3.95
N ILE A 44 2.74 7.26 -4.17
CA ILE A 44 3.28 5.90 -4.17
C ILE A 44 3.47 5.48 -5.60
N VAL A 45 4.70 5.11 -5.95
CA VAL A 45 5.07 4.65 -7.28
C VAL A 45 5.31 3.15 -7.25
N VAL A 46 4.51 2.41 -8.01
CA VAL A 46 4.57 0.95 -8.10
C VAL A 46 5.11 0.56 -9.46
N ASN A 47 6.07 -0.37 -9.49
CA ASN A 47 6.61 -0.86 -10.75
C ASN A 47 5.51 -1.62 -11.52
N LYS A 48 5.24 -1.20 -12.76
CA LYS A 48 4.28 -1.87 -13.64
C LYS A 48 4.65 -3.34 -13.92
N PHE A 49 5.95 -3.66 -13.95
CA PHE A 49 6.48 -4.99 -14.29
C PHE A 49 6.46 -6.00 -13.14
N SER A 50 6.22 -5.56 -11.90
CA SER A 50 6.17 -6.47 -10.74
C SER A 50 4.92 -7.35 -10.76
N ASN A 51 5.04 -8.59 -10.27
CA ASN A 51 3.88 -9.47 -10.10
C ASN A 51 2.89 -8.91 -9.06
N LEU A 52 1.62 -9.30 -9.18
CA LEU A 52 0.54 -8.89 -8.27
C LEU A 52 0.91 -9.07 -6.80
N LYS A 53 1.45 -10.25 -6.43
CA LYS A 53 1.96 -10.52 -5.09
C LYS A 53 2.99 -9.48 -4.65
N SER A 54 4.01 -9.21 -5.45
CA SER A 54 5.04 -8.20 -5.14
C SER A 54 4.43 -6.82 -4.98
N LYS A 55 3.49 -6.41 -5.85
CA LYS A 55 2.81 -5.11 -5.72
C LYS A 55 2.09 -4.99 -4.38
N ILE A 56 1.33 -6.01 -3.99
CA ILE A 56 0.60 -6.02 -2.71
C ILE A 56 1.57 -5.98 -1.53
N ILE A 57 2.61 -6.81 -1.53
CA ILE A 57 3.60 -6.85 -0.45
C ILE A 57 4.28 -5.48 -0.32
N SER A 58 4.72 -4.90 -1.44
CA SER A 58 5.30 -3.57 -1.50
C SER A 58 4.37 -2.48 -0.95
N LEU A 59 3.09 -2.52 -1.31
CA LEU A 59 2.10 -1.57 -0.79
C LEU A 59 1.85 -1.74 0.71
N ILE A 60 1.73 -2.98 1.19
CA ILE A 60 1.54 -3.27 2.63
C ILE A 60 2.76 -2.80 3.43
N ASP A 61 3.96 -3.08 2.94
CA ASP A 61 5.20 -2.65 3.58
C ASP A 61 5.30 -1.12 3.62
N LEU A 62 4.94 -0.45 2.53
CA LEU A 62 4.82 1.00 2.51
C LEU A 62 3.81 1.50 3.53
N ILE A 63 2.58 0.99 3.51
CA ILE A 63 1.51 1.38 4.44
C ILE A 63 1.94 1.23 5.91
N LYS A 64 2.80 0.25 6.23
CA LYS A 64 3.35 0.08 7.57
C LYS A 64 4.43 1.09 7.93
N ASN A 65 5.32 1.39 6.99
CA ASN A 65 6.45 2.30 7.18
C ASN A 65 6.00 3.77 7.15
N ILE A 66 4.97 4.10 6.37
CA ILE A 66 4.47 5.46 6.27
C ILE A 66 3.50 5.77 7.40
N ASP A 67 3.58 6.98 7.92
CA ASP A 67 2.58 7.47 8.85
C ASP A 67 1.36 7.96 8.06
N VAL A 68 0.39 7.06 7.96
CA VAL A 68 -0.88 7.35 7.29
C VAL A 68 -1.80 8.08 8.27
N ASP A 69 -2.19 9.31 7.94
CA ASP A 69 -3.24 10.01 8.70
C ASP A 69 -4.58 9.36 8.39
N ILE A 70 -4.95 8.43 9.25
CA ILE A 70 -6.24 7.76 9.17
C ILE A 70 -7.37 8.59 9.75
N SER A 71 -7.11 9.80 10.27
CA SER A 71 -8.10 10.64 10.94
C SER A 71 -9.34 10.91 10.06
N ASN A 72 -9.14 11.05 8.75
CA ASN A 72 -10.18 11.36 7.76
C ASN A 72 -10.82 10.15 7.04
N ILE A 73 -10.43 8.90 7.33
CA ILE A 73 -11.02 7.73 6.68
C ILE A 73 -12.10 7.06 7.52
N GLY A 74 -12.99 6.33 6.84
CA GLY A 74 -14.06 5.56 7.46
C GLY A 74 -13.55 4.51 8.45
N GLU A 75 -14.35 4.21 9.47
CA GLU A 75 -13.99 3.26 10.55
C GLU A 75 -13.62 1.86 10.02
N LYS A 76 -14.25 1.42 8.93
CA LYS A 76 -13.95 0.15 8.26
C LYS A 76 -12.53 0.12 7.69
N GLN A 77 -12.11 1.21 7.03
CA GLN A 77 -10.76 1.36 6.50
C GLN A 77 -9.73 1.47 7.63
N LYS A 78 -10.05 2.18 8.73
CA LYS A 78 -9.19 2.23 9.93
C LYS A 78 -8.92 0.84 10.46
N ALA A 79 -9.96 0.03 10.68
CA ALA A 79 -9.81 -1.33 11.19
C ALA A 79 -8.94 -2.20 10.26
N PHE A 80 -9.10 -2.05 8.94
CA PHE A 80 -8.27 -2.74 7.95
C PHE A 80 -6.80 -2.30 8.03
N TYR A 81 -6.53 -1.00 8.07
CA TYR A 81 -5.18 -0.45 8.22
C TYR A 81 -4.49 -0.92 9.51
N TYR A 82 -5.18 -0.87 10.66
CA TYR A 82 -4.63 -1.38 11.92
C TYR A 82 -4.30 -2.87 11.86
N SER A 83 -5.14 -3.67 11.21
CA SER A 83 -4.88 -5.10 10.98
C SER A 83 -3.63 -5.34 10.11
N LEU A 84 -3.41 -4.50 9.09
CA LEU A 84 -2.20 -4.53 8.27
C LEU A 84 -0.96 -4.12 9.08
N LYS A 85 -1.05 -3.08 9.91
CA LYS A 85 0.07 -2.60 10.75
C LYS A 85 0.47 -3.62 11.81
N GLN A 86 -0.50 -4.30 12.42
CA GLN A 86 -0.27 -5.37 13.39
C GLN A 86 0.28 -6.67 12.78
N THR A 87 0.11 -6.88 11.48
CA THR A 87 0.66 -8.07 10.82
C THR A 87 2.18 -7.93 10.80
N GLN A 88 2.93 -8.83 11.44
CA GLN A 88 4.39 -8.85 11.29
C GLN A 88 4.72 -9.61 10.00
N ILE A 89 5.34 -8.95 9.02
CA ILE A 89 5.92 -9.66 7.87
C ILE A 89 7.35 -9.94 8.32
N THR A 90 7.56 -11.12 8.89
CA THR A 90 8.90 -11.63 9.15
C THR A 90 9.49 -12.03 7.81
N PHE A 91 10.62 -11.42 7.43
CA PHE A 91 11.37 -11.73 6.22
C PHE A 91 12.10 -13.06 6.34
#